data_AF-A0A6N2M4A1-F1
#
_entry.id   AF-A0A6N2M4A1-F1
#
_cell.length_a   1.000
_cell.length_b   1.000
_cell.length_c   1.000
_cell.angle_alpha   90.00
_cell.angle_beta   90.00
_cell.angle_gamma   90.00
#
_symmetry.space_group_name_H-M   'P 1'
#
loop_
_entity.id
_entity.type
_entity.pdbx_description
1 polymer ?
#
loop_
_entity_poly.entity_id
_entity_poly.type
_entity_poly.pdbx_seq_one_letter_code
_entity_poly.pdbx_strand_id
1 'polypeptide(L)'
;MESQSQKDSLHRASSECTNPSCFFCSMNEQDLSLRKAKLARCFREMPQIDDQEHVLVLRGIWNIAMTQPDDPEFPSLGIFECMGKLIQRAVKDRQWLLRDQNIYIPYYAAHIIGSYTMNKVQFAEKAVNSRVVLPLIELLRGKISCKLSKSCGSITGPLG
;
A
#
# COMPACT_ATOMS: atom_id res chain seq x y z
N MET A 1 -29.75 15.25 19.24
CA MET A 1 -29.04 16.34 18.55
C MET A 1 -27.72 15.77 18.05
N GLU A 2 -27.76 15.15 16.88
CA GLU A 2 -26.58 14.90 16.07
C GLU A 2 -26.00 16.25 15.65
N SER A 3 -24.67 16.37 15.55
CA SER A 3 -24.00 17.10 14.45
C SER A 3 -22.48 17.02 14.51
N GLN A 4 -21.92 16.52 13.41
CA GLN A 4 -20.79 17.11 12.67
C GLN A 4 -19.39 16.98 13.27
N SER A 5 -18.82 15.78 13.25
CA SER A 5 -17.35 15.63 13.16
C SER A 5 -16.88 14.41 12.36
N GLN A 6 -17.79 13.53 11.90
CA GLN A 6 -17.44 12.28 11.21
C GLN A 6 -17.80 12.22 9.72
N LYS A 7 -18.12 13.34 9.05
CA LYS A 7 -18.64 13.33 7.67
C LYS A 7 -17.79 14.00 6.59
N ASP A 8 -16.59 14.49 6.91
CA ASP A 8 -15.84 15.37 5.99
C ASP A 8 -14.66 14.73 5.25
N SER A 9 -14.56 13.41 5.16
CA SER A 9 -13.52 12.75 4.33
C SER A 9 -14.06 11.87 3.20
N LEU A 10 -15.38 11.82 3.02
CA LEU A 10 -16.04 11.06 1.95
C LEU A 10 -16.78 11.93 0.93
N HIS A 11 -16.76 13.26 1.08
CA HIS A 11 -17.39 14.19 0.15
C HIS A 11 -16.37 15.16 -0.47
N ARG A 12 -15.58 14.64 -1.42
CA ARG A 12 -15.08 15.47 -2.53
C ARG A 12 -15.49 14.85 -3.86
N ALA A 13 -16.79 14.62 -3.99
CA ALA A 13 -17.44 14.38 -5.27
C ALA A 13 -17.91 15.72 -5.85
N SER A 14 -17.00 16.48 -6.48
CA SER A 14 -17.36 17.61 -7.37
C SER A 14 -16.16 18.16 -8.17
N SER A 15 -15.38 17.25 -8.75
CA SER A 15 -14.65 17.49 -9.99
C SER A 15 -14.65 16.15 -10.72
N GLU A 16 -15.07 16.10 -11.98
CA GLU A 16 -14.97 14.88 -12.78
C GLU A 16 -13.53 14.38 -12.69
N CYS A 17 -13.31 13.28 -11.96
CA CYS A 17 -11.99 12.70 -11.83
C CYS A 17 -11.59 12.19 -13.21
N THR A 18 -10.69 12.90 -13.88
CA THR A 18 -10.22 12.56 -15.21
C THR A 18 -9.17 11.46 -15.21
N ASN A 19 -8.70 11.04 -14.03
CA ASN A 19 -7.71 9.99 -13.89
C ASN A 19 -8.37 8.61 -14.12
N PRO A 20 -8.09 7.92 -15.25
CA PRO A 20 -8.68 6.63 -15.56
C PRO A 20 -8.19 5.50 -14.64
N SER A 21 -7.16 5.75 -13.82
CA SER A 21 -6.55 4.84 -12.86
C SER A 21 -6.81 5.25 -11.41
N CYS A 22 -7.82 6.09 -11.18
CA CYS A 22 -8.26 6.43 -9.82
C CYS A 22 -8.90 5.20 -9.15
N PHE A 23 -8.34 4.78 -8.02
CA PHE A 23 -8.85 3.63 -7.26
C PHE A 23 -10.28 3.86 -6.76
N PHE A 24 -10.60 5.04 -6.22
CA PHE A 24 -11.93 5.33 -5.68
C PHE A 24 -13.00 5.36 -6.77
N CYS A 25 -12.70 5.95 -7.93
CA CYS A 25 -13.58 5.90 -9.09
C CYS A 25 -13.78 4.47 -9.61
N SER A 26 -12.72 3.65 -9.57
CA SER A 26 -12.80 2.24 -9.92
C SER A 26 -13.72 1.49 -8.97
N MET A 27 -13.61 1.71 -7.66
CA MET A 27 -14.47 1.07 -6.65
C MET A 27 -15.95 1.45 -6.77
N ASN A 28 -16.27 2.64 -7.27
CA ASN A 28 -17.64 3.10 -7.49
C ASN A 28 -18.26 2.63 -8.82
N GLU A 29 -17.47 1.97 -9.68
CA GLU A 29 -17.95 1.43 -10.95
C GLU A 29 -18.97 0.31 -10.73
N GLN A 30 -20.13 0.43 -11.40
CA GLN A 30 -21.24 -0.51 -11.26
C GLN A 30 -21.04 -1.73 -12.16
N ASP A 31 -20.42 -1.55 -13.33
CA ASP A 31 -20.09 -2.65 -14.21
C ASP A 31 -18.91 -3.45 -13.64
N LEU A 32 -19.17 -4.70 -13.23
CA LEU A 32 -18.17 -5.56 -12.60
C LEU A 32 -16.95 -5.84 -13.48
N SER A 33 -17.13 -5.95 -14.79
CA SER A 33 -16.05 -6.24 -15.73
C SER A 33 -15.13 -5.03 -15.87
N LEU A 34 -15.74 -3.86 -16.07
CA LEU A 34 -15.06 -2.57 -16.17
C LEU A 34 -14.37 -2.22 -14.86
N ARG A 35 -15.01 -2.47 -13.71
CA ARG A 35 -14.42 -2.30 -12.38
C ARG A 35 -13.13 -3.10 -12.25
N LYS A 36 -13.18 -4.40 -12.55
CA LYS A 36 -12.02 -5.29 -12.47
C LYS A 36 -10.90 -4.83 -13.41
N ALA A 37 -11.23 -4.43 -14.63
CA ALA A 37 -10.26 -3.90 -15.58
C ALA A 37 -9.58 -2.61 -15.07
N LYS A 38 -10.37 -1.67 -14.53
CA LYS A 38 -9.85 -0.43 -13.93
C LYS A 38 -8.97 -0.71 -12.72
N LEU A 39 -9.41 -1.56 -11.79
CA LEU A 39 -8.63 -1.94 -10.60
C LEU A 39 -7.31 -2.64 -10.96
N ALA A 40 -7.31 -3.56 -11.92
CA ALA A 40 -6.09 -4.21 -12.41
C ALA A 40 -5.11 -3.19 -13.02
N ARG A 41 -5.63 -2.16 -13.70
CA ARG A 41 -4.81 -1.05 -14.20
C ARG A 41 -4.24 -0.23 -13.04
N CYS A 42 -5.05 0.13 -12.05
CA CYS A 42 -4.60 0.84 -10.85
C CYS A 42 -3.43 0.11 -10.17
N PHE A 43 -3.56 -1.20 -9.95
CA PHE A 43 -2.50 -2.00 -9.30
C PHE A 43 -1.21 -2.09 -10.13
N ARG A 44 -1.31 -2.00 -11.45
CA ARG A 44 -0.15 -2.01 -12.34
C ARG A 44 0.60 -0.67 -12.32
N GLU A 45 -0.14 0.44 -12.31
CA GLU A 45 0.40 1.79 -12.44
C GLU A 45 0.83 2.40 -11.09
N MET A 46 0.16 2.05 -9.99
CA MET A 46 0.42 2.59 -8.65
C MET A 46 1.91 2.54 -8.24
N PRO A 47 2.68 1.45 -8.46
CA PRO A 47 4.10 1.45 -8.10
C PRO A 47 4.97 2.38 -8.95
N GLN A 48 4.49 2.81 -10.12
CA GLN A 48 5.25 3.59 -11.11
C GLN A 48 5.02 5.09 -11.01
N ILE A 49 3.86 5.52 -10.52
CA ILE A 49 3.49 6.92 -10.40
C ILE A 49 3.93 7.51 -9.04
N ASP A 50 4.11 8.82 -9.00
CA ASP A 50 4.26 9.59 -7.76
C ASP A 50 2.92 10.27 -7.48
N ASP A 51 2.11 9.65 -6.61
CA ASP A 51 0.81 10.18 -6.21
C ASP A 51 0.74 10.29 -4.69
N GLN A 52 0.37 11.47 -4.20
CA GLN A 52 0.20 11.75 -2.77
C GLN A 52 -0.99 10.98 -2.16
N GLU A 53 -1.94 10.55 -2.98
CA GLU A 53 -3.12 9.81 -2.54
C GLU A 53 -2.85 8.32 -2.32
N HIS A 54 -1.66 7.81 -2.66
CA HIS A 54 -1.30 6.39 -2.48
C HIS A 54 -1.54 5.89 -1.07
N VAL A 55 -1.21 6.68 -0.05
CA VAL A 55 -1.41 6.27 1.35
C VAL A 55 -2.89 6.13 1.69
N LEU A 56 -3.74 7.02 1.17
CA LEU A 56 -5.18 6.96 1.37
C LEU A 56 -5.78 5.73 0.67
N VAL A 57 -5.34 5.45 -0.56
CA VAL A 57 -5.74 4.27 -1.33
C VAL A 57 -5.32 2.98 -0.60
N LEU A 58 -4.07 2.88 -0.15
CA LEU A 58 -3.56 1.71 0.56
C LEU A 58 -4.27 1.48 1.89
N ARG A 59 -4.59 2.55 2.63
CA ARG A 59 -5.41 2.45 3.85
C ARG A 59 -6.80 1.87 3.54
N GLY A 60 -7.43 2.31 2.44
CA GLY A 60 -8.71 1.76 1.98
C GLY A 60 -8.63 0.29 1.60
N ILE A 61 -7.61 -0.09 0.83
CA ILE A 61 -7.36 -1.49 0.44
C ILE A 61 -7.13 -2.36 1.68
N TRP A 62 -6.33 -1.89 2.63
CA TRP A 62 -6.07 -2.63 3.87
C TRP A 62 -7.33 -2.84 4.70
N ASN A 63 -8.18 -1.81 4.82
CA ASN A 63 -9.47 -1.94 5.50
C ASN A 63 -10.36 -3.01 4.84
N ILE A 64 -10.38 -3.08 3.50
CA ILE A 64 -11.10 -4.13 2.76
C ILE A 64 -10.45 -5.49 3.02
N ALA A 65 -9.14 -5.61 2.92
CA ALA A 65 -8.41 -6.85 3.18
C ALA A 65 -8.62 -7.36 4.62
N MET A 66 -8.78 -6.48 5.61
CA MET A 66 -9.09 -6.85 6.99
C MET A 66 -10.53 -7.33 7.17
N THR A 67 -11.48 -6.70 6.49
CA THR A 67 -12.92 -7.01 6.63
C THR A 67 -13.34 -8.22 5.79
N GLN A 68 -12.67 -8.43 4.65
CA GLN A 68 -12.96 -9.47 3.67
C GLN A 68 -11.65 -10.17 3.22
N PRO A 69 -10.89 -10.78 4.15
CA PRO A 69 -9.60 -11.41 3.85
C PRO A 69 -9.71 -12.61 2.91
N ASP A 70 -10.91 -13.16 2.75
CA ASP A 70 -11.20 -14.32 1.94
C ASP A 70 -11.69 -13.98 0.52
N ASP A 71 -11.96 -12.71 0.23
CA ASP A 71 -12.40 -12.23 -1.09
C ASP A 71 -11.26 -12.27 -2.10
N PRO A 72 -11.39 -13.02 -3.21
CA PRO A 72 -10.35 -13.13 -4.22
C PRO A 72 -10.26 -11.93 -5.16
N GLU A 73 -11.13 -10.91 -5.09
CA GLU A 73 -11.13 -9.80 -6.07
C GLU A 73 -9.75 -9.16 -6.21
N PHE A 74 -9.19 -8.56 -5.17
CA PHE A 74 -7.87 -7.93 -5.25
C PHE A 74 -6.72 -8.93 -5.49
N PRO A 75 -6.67 -10.11 -4.81
CA PRO A 75 -5.72 -11.17 -5.15
C PRO A 75 -5.77 -11.57 -6.63
N SER A 76 -6.95 -11.64 -7.24
CA SER A 76 -7.13 -12.00 -8.66
C SER A 76 -6.57 -10.95 -9.61
N LEU A 77 -6.61 -9.67 -9.22
CA LEU A 77 -6.22 -8.52 -10.03
C LEU A 77 -4.76 -8.09 -9.86
N GLY A 78 -3.98 -8.79 -9.03
CA GLY A 78 -2.53 -8.57 -8.92
C GLY A 78 -2.09 -7.68 -7.75
N ILE A 79 -2.89 -7.59 -6.68
CA ILE A 79 -2.54 -6.78 -5.51
C ILE A 79 -1.18 -7.16 -4.89
N PHE A 80 -0.85 -8.46 -4.85
CA PHE A 80 0.43 -8.91 -4.27
C PHE A 80 1.63 -8.39 -5.05
N GLU A 81 1.57 -8.42 -6.38
CA GLU A 81 2.64 -7.88 -7.22
C GLU A 81 2.79 -6.36 -7.02
N CYS A 82 1.67 -5.64 -6.93
CA CYS A 82 1.65 -4.22 -6.62
C CYS A 82 2.33 -3.92 -5.27
N MET A 83 1.91 -4.59 -4.19
CA MET A 83 2.48 -4.41 -2.86
C MET A 83 3.96 -4.76 -2.81
N GLY A 84 4.37 -5.86 -3.45
CA GLY A 84 5.78 -6.25 -3.55
C GLY A 84 6.63 -5.19 -4.25
N LYS A 85 6.14 -4.60 -5.34
CA LYS A 85 6.82 -3.51 -6.06
C LYS A 85 6.92 -2.24 -5.22
N LEU A 86 5.88 -1.87 -4.48
CA LEU A 86 5.90 -0.71 -3.58
C LEU A 86 6.92 -0.89 -2.45
N ILE A 87 6.97 -2.07 -1.82
CA ILE A 87 7.97 -2.39 -0.80
C ILE A 87 9.38 -2.33 -1.39
N GLN A 88 9.58 -2.93 -2.58
CA GLN A 88 10.87 -2.91 -3.24
C GLN A 88 11.31 -1.47 -3.59
N ARG A 89 10.38 -0.62 -4.04
CA ARG A 89 10.64 0.80 -4.31
C ARG A 89 11.06 1.52 -3.03
N ALA A 90 10.37 1.29 -1.92
CA ALA A 90 10.73 1.87 -0.63
C ALA A 90 12.13 1.47 -0.13
N VAL A 91 12.54 0.22 -0.40
CA VAL A 91 13.87 -0.28 -0.03
C VAL A 91 14.97 0.34 -0.91
N LYS A 92 14.69 0.55 -2.20
CA LYS A 92 15.70 1.00 -3.18
C LYS A 92 15.79 2.51 -3.32
N ASP A 93 14.66 3.21 -3.22
CA ASP A 93 14.56 4.64 -3.45
C ASP A 93 14.21 5.37 -2.13
N ARG A 94 15.27 5.81 -1.48
CA ARG A 94 15.18 6.55 -0.23
C ARG A 94 14.54 7.93 -0.39
N GLN A 95 14.77 8.60 -1.52
CA GLN A 95 14.24 9.95 -1.74
C GLN A 95 12.73 9.89 -1.94
N TRP A 96 12.27 8.90 -2.70
CA TRP A 96 10.84 8.62 -2.83
C TRP A 96 10.21 8.27 -1.48
N LEU A 97 10.87 7.42 -0.68
CA LEU A 97 10.32 7.00 0.60
C LEU A 97 10.15 8.16 1.60
N LEU A 98 11.08 9.12 1.62
CA LEU A 98 11.05 10.25 2.55
C LEU A 98 10.16 11.40 2.07
N ARG A 99 9.53 11.28 0.90
CA ARG A 99 8.60 12.28 0.38
C ARG A 99 7.21 12.10 0.99
N ASP A 100 6.60 13.22 1.38
CA ASP A 100 5.22 13.30 1.87
C ASP A 100 4.90 12.23 2.94
N GLN A 101 3.97 11.32 2.63
CA GLN A 101 3.55 10.24 3.53
C GLN A 101 4.04 8.85 3.08
N ASN A 102 4.98 8.79 2.13
CA ASN A 102 5.42 7.51 1.54
C ASN A 102 6.06 6.56 2.56
N ILE A 103 6.54 7.09 3.70
CA ILE A 103 7.06 6.29 4.82
C ILE A 103 6.05 5.24 5.34
N TYR A 104 4.74 5.47 5.16
CA TYR A 104 3.68 4.54 5.56
C TYR A 104 3.35 3.49 4.50
N ILE A 105 3.80 3.66 3.25
CA ILE A 105 3.49 2.73 2.16
C ILE A 105 3.98 1.31 2.46
N PRO A 106 5.24 1.08 2.90
CA PRO A 106 5.72 -0.27 3.20
C PRO A 106 4.94 -0.95 4.32
N TYR A 107 4.49 -0.17 5.31
CA TYR A 107 3.66 -0.65 6.41
C TYR A 107 2.32 -1.19 5.88
N TYR A 108 1.57 -0.38 5.14
CA TYR A 108 0.29 -0.83 4.58
C TYR A 108 0.46 -1.97 3.58
N ALA A 109 1.49 -1.92 2.74
CA ALA A 109 1.75 -2.96 1.76
C ALA A 109 2.03 -4.33 2.41
N ALA A 110 2.85 -4.36 3.46
CA ALA A 110 3.11 -5.57 4.22
C ALA A 110 1.84 -6.09 4.92
N HIS A 111 1.03 -5.19 5.49
CA HIS A 111 -0.22 -5.56 6.14
C HIS A 111 -1.28 -6.09 5.16
N ILE A 112 -1.41 -5.51 3.96
CA ILE A 112 -2.31 -6.02 2.91
C ILE A 112 -1.91 -7.45 2.50
N ILE A 113 -0.62 -7.70 2.28
CA ILE A 113 -0.12 -9.06 1.98
C ILE A 113 -0.47 -10.00 3.14
N GLY A 114 -0.16 -9.59 4.38
CA GLY A 114 -0.44 -10.37 5.58
C GLY A 114 -1.92 -10.73 5.71
N SER A 115 -2.83 -9.76 5.57
CA SER A 115 -4.27 -9.95 5.72
C SER A 115 -4.85 -11.03 4.79
N TYR A 116 -4.46 -11.04 3.50
CA TYR A 116 -4.94 -12.06 2.57
C TYR A 116 -4.25 -13.42 2.76
N THR A 117 -2.96 -13.43 3.10
CA THR A 117 -2.18 -14.69 3.17
C THR A 117 -2.36 -15.46 4.48
N MET A 118 -2.89 -14.83 5.53
CA MET A 118 -2.94 -15.41 6.87
C MET A 118 -3.83 -16.66 6.97
N ASN A 119 -4.98 -16.66 6.29
CA ASN A 119 -6.01 -17.70 6.48
C ASN A 119 -6.19 -18.62 5.27
N LYS A 120 -5.71 -18.22 4.07
CA LYS A 120 -5.87 -18.98 2.82
C LYS A 120 -4.54 -19.33 2.19
N VAL A 121 -4.21 -20.62 2.19
CA VAL A 121 -3.00 -21.17 1.56
C VAL A 121 -2.89 -20.78 0.09
N GLN A 122 -4.01 -20.78 -0.65
CA GLN A 122 -4.06 -20.37 -2.06
C GLN A 122 -3.58 -18.92 -2.27
N PHE A 123 -3.88 -18.03 -1.33
CA PHE A 123 -3.43 -16.64 -1.37
C PHE A 123 -1.96 -16.54 -0.99
N ALA A 124 -1.48 -17.34 -0.03
CA ALA A 124 -0.06 -17.44 0.30
C ALA A 124 0.78 -17.93 -0.91
N GLU A 125 0.35 -19.00 -1.58
CA GLU A 125 1.00 -19.49 -2.80
C GLU A 125 1.01 -18.41 -3.89
N LYS A 126 -0.12 -17.72 -4.09
CA LYS A 126 -0.20 -16.64 -5.07
C LYS A 126 0.75 -15.49 -4.73
N ALA A 127 0.87 -15.10 -3.46
CA ALA A 127 1.78 -14.06 -3.02
C ALA A 127 3.25 -14.46 -3.28
N VAL A 128 3.62 -15.71 -3.01
CA VAL A 128 4.94 -16.27 -3.33
C VAL A 128 5.20 -16.20 -4.84
N ASN A 129 4.23 -16.63 -5.67
CA ASN A 129 4.33 -16.56 -7.13
C ASN A 129 4.43 -15.12 -7.65
N SER A 130 3.84 -14.14 -6.94
CA SER A 130 3.99 -12.71 -7.19
C SER A 130 5.33 -12.12 -6.68
N ARG A 131 6.26 -12.96 -6.21
CA ARG A 131 7.63 -12.59 -5.80
C ARG A 131 7.71 -11.59 -4.63
N VAL A 132 6.74 -11.62 -3.71
CA VAL A 132 6.72 -10.68 -2.56
C VAL A 132 7.67 -11.05 -1.42
N VAL A 133 8.17 -12.29 -1.38
CA VAL A 133 9.01 -12.81 -0.29
C VAL A 133 10.29 -12.01 -0.12
N LEU A 134 11.02 -11.76 -1.22
CA LEU A 134 12.28 -11.01 -1.15
C LEU A 134 12.07 -9.56 -0.69
N PRO A 135 11.13 -8.77 -1.26
CA PRO A 135 10.80 -7.44 -0.74
C PRO A 135 10.48 -7.44 0.77
N LEU A 136 9.72 -8.42 1.26
CA LEU A 136 9.38 -8.54 2.68
C LEU A 136 10.61 -8.83 3.55
N ILE A 137 11.49 -9.74 3.13
CA ILE A 137 12.76 -10.00 3.83
C ILE A 137 13.62 -8.74 3.88
N GLU A 138 13.70 -7.99 2.77
CA GLU A 138 14.47 -6.75 2.70
C GLU A 138 13.90 -5.66 3.62
N LEU A 139 12.57 -5.57 3.71
CA LEU A 139 11.86 -4.70 4.65
C LEU A 139 12.20 -5.06 6.11
N LEU A 140 12.09 -6.35 6.47
CA LEU A 140 12.34 -6.86 7.84
C LEU A 140 13.79 -6.72 8.28
N ARG A 141 14.76 -6.77 7.34
CA ARG A 141 16.18 -6.53 7.64
C ARG A 141 16.49 -5.09 8.04
N GLY A 142 15.47 -4.22 8.14
CA GLY A 142 15.64 -2.85 8.58
C GLY A 142 16.39 -1.98 7.56
N LYS A 143 16.42 -2.38 6.28
CA LYS A 143 16.99 -1.55 5.19
C LYS A 143 16.34 -0.16 5.14
N ILE A 144 15.10 -0.06 5.64
CA ILE A 144 14.35 1.18 5.77
C ILE A 144 14.63 1.91 7.11
N SER A 145 14.94 1.18 8.19
CA SER A 145 15.10 1.69 9.56
C SER A 145 16.41 2.44 9.83
N CYS A 146 17.40 2.40 8.92
CA CYS A 146 18.76 2.86 9.16
C CYS A 146 18.98 4.39 9.42
N LYS A 147 17.95 5.23 9.60
CA LYS A 147 18.18 6.62 10.12
C LYS A 147 17.19 7.15 11.17
N LEU A 148 16.22 6.38 11.66
CA LEU A 148 15.56 6.78 12.93
C LEU A 148 16.53 6.65 14.11
N SER A 149 17.67 5.93 13.96
CA SER A 149 18.72 5.82 14.96
C SER A 149 19.94 6.73 14.75
N LYS A 150 19.91 7.69 13.81
CA LYS A 150 20.98 8.73 13.73
C LYS A 150 20.84 9.83 14.79
N SER A 151 20.24 9.50 15.93
CA SER A 151 20.36 10.20 17.20
C SER A 151 20.96 9.29 18.30
N CYS A 152 21.62 8.19 17.94
CA CYS A 152 22.53 7.54 18.87
C CYS A 152 23.82 8.37 18.86
N GLY A 153 23.92 9.27 19.85
CA GLY A 153 25.01 10.18 20.01
C GLY A 153 26.35 9.45 20.04
N SER A 154 27.32 10.06 19.37
CA SER A 154 28.73 9.85 19.63
C SER A 154 29.01 10.19 21.10
N ILE A 155 28.90 9.21 21.99
CA ILE A 155 29.56 9.26 23.31
C ILE A 155 30.75 8.31 23.22
N THR A 156 31.74 8.71 22.44
CA THR A 156 33.13 8.40 22.78
C THR A 156 33.65 9.64 23.50
N GLY A 157 33.44 9.68 24.82
CA GLY A 157 34.18 10.61 25.67
C GLY A 157 35.68 10.24 25.61
N PRO A 158 36.59 11.22 25.62
CA PRO A 158 38.02 10.92 25.66
C PRO A 158 38.36 10.27 27.00
N LEU A 159 39.09 9.15 26.94
CA LEU A 159 39.84 8.64 28.08
C LEU A 159 41.00 9.63 28.35
N GLY A 160 40.94 10.30 29.49
CA GLY A 160 41.97 11.17 30.05
C GLY A 160 41.81 11.24 31.55
#